data_AF-A0A919C2J0-F1
#
_entry.id   AF-A0A919C2J0-F1
#
_cell.length_a   1.000
_cell.length_b   1.000
_cell.length_c   1.000
_cell.angle_alpha   90.00
_cell.angle_beta   90.00
_cell.angle_gamma   90.00
#
_symmetry.space_group_name_H-M   'P 1'
#
loop_
_entity.id
_entity.type
_entity.pdbx_description
1 polymer ?
#
loop_
_entity_poly.entity_id
_entity_poly.type
_entity_poly.pdbx_seq_one_letter_code
_entity_poly.pdbx_strand_id
1 'polypeptide(L)'
;MESTDGGAAPHPHPLRTRLPRQGHRPQRIRRGGAGRPTGRHLRRRVGDRAALFGLGTSGEGCDAEDLSLPGVQDELIEALLATGTPVVLLVVSGRPYALGAYADRAAAVVQALFPGEEGGPALAVLTGRTNPSGKLPVQIPRTAGGQPGTCTPRSAATPRA
;
A
#
# COMPACT_ATOMS: atom_id res chain seq x y z
N MET A 1 -26.18 -53.29 39.03
CA MET A 1 -24.83 -53.83 39.29
C MET A 1 -23.89 -52.98 38.45
N GLU A 2 -23.51 -51.85 39.03
CA GLU A 2 -22.11 -51.50 39.39
C GLU A 2 -21.62 -50.46 38.35
N SER A 3 -21.76 -49.16 38.61
CA SER A 3 -20.85 -48.27 39.35
C SER A 3 -19.40 -48.32 38.85
N THR A 4 -18.96 -47.25 38.17
CA THR A 4 -17.79 -46.48 38.61
C THR A 4 -17.82 -45.10 37.93
N ASP A 5 -17.88 -44.08 38.78
CA ASP A 5 -17.52 -42.70 38.52
C ASP A 5 -16.12 -42.60 37.89
N GLY A 6 -16.05 -41.99 36.72
CA GLY A 6 -14.81 -41.48 36.13
C GLY A 6 -14.85 -39.96 36.14
N GLY A 7 -14.56 -39.36 37.30
CA GLY A 7 -14.42 -37.92 37.45
C GLY A 7 -13.29 -37.38 36.57
N ALA A 8 -13.64 -36.73 35.46
CA ALA A 8 -12.74 -35.87 34.71
C ALA A 8 -12.88 -34.44 35.24
N ALA A 9 -11.81 -33.95 35.86
CA ALA A 9 -11.69 -32.61 36.41
C ALA A 9 -12.06 -31.51 35.39
N PRO A 10 -12.66 -30.39 35.80
CA PRO A 10 -12.93 -29.27 34.90
C PRO A 10 -11.61 -28.73 34.36
N HIS A 11 -11.41 -28.87 33.05
CA HIS A 11 -10.29 -28.25 32.35
C HIS A 11 -10.32 -26.72 32.56
N PRO A 12 -9.25 -26.11 33.08
CA PRO A 12 -9.22 -24.68 33.30
C PRO A 12 -9.23 -23.95 31.96
N HIS A 13 -10.26 -23.12 31.74
CA HIS A 13 -10.29 -22.18 30.63
C HIS A 13 -9.05 -21.27 30.70
N PRO A 14 -8.24 -21.15 29.64
CA PRO A 14 -7.13 -20.21 29.65
C PRO A 14 -7.70 -18.80 29.73
N LEU A 15 -7.25 -18.11 30.79
CA LEU A 15 -7.49 -16.70 31.07
C LEU A 15 -7.40 -15.87 29.78
N ARG A 16 -8.47 -15.12 29.48
CA ARG A 16 -8.48 -14.07 28.47
C ARG A 16 -7.34 -13.08 28.76
N THR A 17 -6.18 -13.27 28.13
CA THR A 17 -5.15 -12.23 28.09
C THR A 17 -5.73 -11.10 27.24
N ARG A 18 -6.13 -10.00 27.87
CA ARG A 18 -6.43 -8.77 27.15
C ARG A 18 -5.15 -8.32 26.44
N LEU A 19 -5.03 -8.62 25.15
CA LEU A 19 -4.06 -7.95 24.30
C LEU A 19 -4.25 -6.43 24.48
N PRO A 20 -3.18 -5.65 24.70
CA PRO A 20 -3.30 -4.21 24.74
C PRO A 20 -3.90 -3.78 23.40
N ARG A 21 -5.03 -3.06 23.45
CA ARG A 21 -5.54 -2.35 22.27
C ARG A 21 -4.41 -1.44 21.83
N GLN A 22 -3.71 -1.81 20.76
CA GLN A 22 -2.85 -0.87 20.06
C GLN A 22 -3.79 0.24 19.58
N GLY A 23 -3.76 1.35 20.31
CA GLY A 23 -4.50 2.54 19.97
C GLY A 23 -3.97 3.00 18.62
N HIS A 24 -4.68 2.64 17.55
CA HIS A 24 -4.51 3.27 16.26
C HIS A 24 -4.95 4.71 16.46
N ARG A 25 -4.00 5.58 16.84
CA ARG A 25 -4.23 7.02 16.84
C ARG A 25 -4.51 7.37 15.37
N PRO A 26 -5.72 7.83 15.02
CA PRO A 26 -5.99 8.27 13.67
C PRO A 26 -4.94 9.33 13.35
N GLN A 27 -4.19 9.14 12.27
CA GLN A 27 -3.23 10.14 11.83
C GLN A 27 -4.00 11.46 11.67
N ARG A 28 -3.66 12.43 12.54
CA ARG A 28 -4.27 13.74 12.55
C ARG A 28 -3.94 14.37 11.21
N ILE A 29 -4.91 14.35 10.28
CA ILE A 29 -4.84 15.12 9.04
C ILE A 29 -4.63 16.56 9.48
N ARG A 30 -3.42 17.07 9.29
CA ARG A 30 -3.12 18.48 9.53
C ARG A 30 -4.04 19.27 8.61
N ARG A 31 -5.06 19.93 9.16
CA ARG A 31 -5.84 20.93 8.43
C ARG A 31 -4.87 22.05 8.06
N GLY A 32 -4.29 21.96 6.86
CA GLY A 32 -3.59 23.07 6.24
C GLY A 32 -4.61 24.18 6.03
N GLY A 33 -4.35 25.36 6.60
CA GLY A 33 -5.14 26.54 6.34
C GLY A 33 -5.16 26.87 4.84
N ALA A 34 -6.18 27.61 4.41
CA ALA A 34 -6.39 28.08 3.04
C ALA A 34 -5.36 29.14 2.60
N GLY A 35 -4.08 28.91 2.88
CA GLY A 35 -2.97 29.69 2.35
C GLY A 35 -2.56 29.13 1.00
N ARG A 36 -2.45 30.01 -0.01
CA ARG A 36 -1.81 29.70 -1.30
C ARG A 36 -0.46 29.01 -1.03
N PRO A 37 -0.18 27.80 -1.55
CA PRO A 37 1.15 27.22 -1.44
C PRO A 37 2.11 28.04 -2.31
N THR A 38 2.88 28.92 -1.67
CA THR A 38 3.87 29.81 -2.29
C THR A 38 5.24 29.15 -2.45
N GLY A 39 5.41 27.90 -2.03
CA GLY A 39 6.63 27.11 -2.19
C GLY A 39 6.65 26.33 -3.52
N ARG A 40 7.81 26.29 -4.17
CA ARG A 40 8.06 25.42 -5.33
C ARG A 40 8.05 23.97 -4.84
N HIS A 41 7.07 23.18 -5.28
CA HIS A 41 6.98 21.76 -4.97
C HIS A 41 7.13 20.94 -6.25
N LEU A 42 7.84 19.81 -6.18
CA LEU A 42 7.97 18.89 -7.30
C LEU A 42 6.83 17.87 -7.22
N ARG A 43 6.03 17.76 -8.30
CA ARG A 43 5.01 16.72 -8.44
C ARG A 43 5.53 15.67 -9.40
N ARG A 44 5.67 14.43 -8.94
CA ARG A 44 6.16 13.35 -9.79
C ARG A 44 5.15 12.21 -9.85
N ARG A 45 4.77 11.82 -11.06
CA ARG A 45 4.01 10.59 -11.31
C ARG A 45 4.96 9.40 -11.27
N VAL A 46 4.57 8.38 -10.52
CA VAL A 46 5.19 7.05 -10.48
C VAL A 46 4.13 5.95 -10.54
N GLY A 47 4.55 4.70 -10.74
CA GLY A 47 3.68 3.53 -10.78
C GLY A 47 3.69 2.83 -12.13
N ASP A 48 2.51 2.46 -12.62
CA ASP A 48 2.35 1.47 -13.68
C ASP A 48 2.17 2.04 -15.09
N ARG A 49 2.53 1.18 -16.05
CA ARG A 49 2.03 1.19 -17.42
C ARG A 49 1.03 0.06 -17.59
N ALA A 50 -0.25 0.41 -17.75
CA ALA A 50 -1.31 -0.56 -18.02
C ALA A 50 -1.14 -1.22 -19.40
N ALA A 51 -1.26 -2.54 -19.47
CA ALA A 51 -1.32 -3.31 -20.71
C ALA A 51 -1.92 -4.70 -20.45
N LEU A 52 -1.91 -5.57 -21.46
CA LEU A 52 -2.34 -6.96 -21.35
C LEU A 52 -1.19 -7.89 -21.79
N PHE A 53 -1.21 -9.12 -21.29
CA PHE A 53 -0.34 -10.23 -21.68
C PHE A 53 1.16 -9.91 -21.60
N GLY A 54 1.59 -9.31 -20.51
CA GLY A 54 3.01 -9.00 -20.23
C GLY A 54 3.58 -7.78 -20.97
N LEU A 55 2.76 -7.04 -21.73
CA LEU A 55 3.21 -5.85 -22.48
C LEU A 55 3.30 -4.57 -21.62
N GLY A 56 3.13 -4.70 -20.31
CA GLY A 56 3.11 -3.61 -19.35
C GLY A 56 3.44 -4.11 -17.95
N THR A 57 3.31 -3.23 -16.96
CA THR A 57 3.66 -3.54 -15.56
C THR A 57 2.45 -3.89 -14.71
N SER A 58 1.25 -3.69 -15.25
CA SER A 58 -0.02 -4.05 -14.60
C SER A 58 -1.09 -4.33 -15.64
N GLY A 59 -1.97 -5.28 -15.31
CA GLY A 59 -3.06 -5.76 -16.16
C GLY A 59 -3.03 -7.28 -16.29
N GLU A 60 -3.84 -7.81 -17.19
CA GLU A 60 -3.95 -9.26 -17.39
C GLU A 60 -2.61 -9.87 -17.80
N GLY A 61 -2.23 -10.98 -17.17
CA GLY A 61 -0.95 -11.65 -17.47
C GLY A 61 0.29 -10.83 -17.12
N CYS A 62 0.16 -9.78 -16.30
CA CYS A 62 1.26 -8.92 -15.88
C CYS A 62 1.44 -9.05 -14.36
N ASP A 63 1.66 -10.25 -13.84
CA ASP A 63 1.99 -10.42 -12.42
C ASP A 63 3.39 -9.85 -12.12
N ALA A 64 3.62 -9.48 -10.85
CA ALA A 64 4.91 -8.97 -10.40
C ALA A 64 5.44 -9.88 -9.29
N GLU A 65 6.74 -10.15 -9.32
CA GLU A 65 7.41 -11.02 -8.35
C GLU A 65 7.50 -10.37 -6.97
N ASP A 66 7.58 -9.03 -6.93
CA ASP A 66 7.55 -8.22 -5.72
C ASP A 66 6.76 -6.93 -5.92
N LEU A 67 6.72 -6.09 -4.88
CA LEU A 67 6.02 -4.81 -4.87
C LEU A 67 6.96 -3.61 -4.86
N SER A 68 8.16 -3.73 -5.44
CA SER A 68 9.01 -2.57 -5.77
C SER A 68 8.42 -1.77 -6.93
N LEU A 69 8.75 -0.48 -7.03
CA LEU A 69 8.29 0.31 -8.18
C LEU A 69 9.02 -0.15 -9.45
N PRO A 70 8.34 -0.24 -10.61
CA PRO A 70 8.95 -0.83 -11.79
C PRO A 70 9.99 0.08 -12.43
N GLY A 71 11.08 -0.50 -12.91
CA GLY A 71 12.15 0.20 -13.62
C GLY A 71 12.94 1.13 -12.72
N VAL A 72 13.37 2.28 -13.26
CA VAL A 72 14.28 3.22 -12.58
C VAL A 72 13.58 4.25 -11.67
N GLN A 73 12.37 3.93 -11.23
CA GLN A 73 11.52 4.90 -10.54
C GLN A 73 11.99 5.16 -9.11
N ASP A 74 12.59 4.17 -8.47
CA ASP A 74 13.17 4.30 -7.14
C ASP A 74 14.35 5.28 -7.16
N GLU A 75 15.29 5.12 -8.10
CA GLU A 75 16.43 6.02 -8.28
C GLU A 75 15.99 7.45 -8.60
N LEU A 76 14.93 7.59 -9.39
CA LEU A 76 14.35 8.89 -9.69
C LEU A 76 13.76 9.56 -8.45
N ILE A 77 13.03 8.82 -7.62
CA ILE A 77 12.47 9.35 -6.37
C ILE A 77 13.62 9.78 -5.45
N GLU A 78 14.65 8.95 -5.30
CA GLU A 78 15.83 9.27 -4.49
C GLU A 78 16.53 10.55 -4.96
N ALA A 79 16.75 10.68 -6.27
CA ALA A 79 17.35 11.88 -6.85
C ALA A 79 16.49 13.13 -6.59
N LEU A 80 15.16 13.03 -6.68
CA LEU A 80 14.25 14.14 -6.41
C LEU A 80 14.25 14.54 -4.93
N LEU A 81 14.22 13.55 -4.03
CA LEU A 81 14.26 13.79 -2.58
C LEU A 81 15.61 14.41 -2.16
N ALA A 82 16.71 14.02 -2.79
CA ALA A 82 18.04 14.58 -2.54
C ALA A 82 18.15 16.07 -2.89
N THR A 83 17.27 16.61 -3.76
CA THR A 83 17.26 18.05 -4.08
C THR A 83 16.85 18.95 -2.89
N GLY A 84 16.26 18.38 -1.84
CA GLY A 84 15.70 19.13 -0.72
C GLY A 84 14.42 19.91 -1.05
N THR A 85 13.94 19.87 -2.31
CA THR A 85 12.66 20.45 -2.69
C THR A 85 11.53 19.54 -2.20
N PRO A 86 10.44 20.03 -1.60
CA PRO A 86 9.37 19.15 -1.16
C PRO A 86 8.73 18.42 -2.35
N VAL A 87 8.72 17.09 -2.29
CA VAL A 87 8.24 16.21 -3.36
C VAL A 87 6.86 15.65 -3.01
N VAL A 88 5.91 15.78 -3.93
CA VAL A 88 4.62 15.10 -3.90
C VAL A 88 4.64 13.93 -4.89
N LEU A 89 4.50 12.72 -4.38
CA LEU A 89 4.45 11.50 -5.18
C LEU A 89 2.99 11.20 -5.56
N LEU A 90 2.72 11.17 -6.85
CA LEU A 90 1.44 10.76 -7.42
C LEU A 90 1.58 9.34 -7.96
N VAL A 91 0.96 8.38 -7.28
CA VAL A 91 1.10 6.95 -7.57
C VAL A 91 -0.09 6.52 -8.41
N VAL A 92 0.17 6.22 -9.68
CA VAL A 92 -0.82 5.76 -10.66
C VAL A 92 -0.54 4.28 -10.92
N SER A 93 -1.22 3.40 -10.20
CA SER A 93 -0.93 1.96 -10.21
C SER A 93 -2.18 1.10 -10.15
N GLY A 94 -2.08 -0.12 -10.68
CA GLY A 94 -3.11 -1.15 -10.52
C GLY A 94 -2.94 -1.98 -9.25
N ARG A 95 -1.73 -1.99 -8.70
CA ARG A 95 -1.34 -2.75 -7.49
C ARG A 95 -0.79 -1.83 -6.38
N PRO A 96 -0.80 -2.27 -5.11
CA PRO A 96 -0.15 -1.53 -4.04
C PRO A 96 1.37 -1.72 -4.09
N TYR A 97 2.13 -0.65 -4.29
CA TYR A 97 3.60 -0.66 -4.23
C TYR A 97 4.10 -0.40 -2.80
N ALA A 98 5.27 -0.93 -2.47
CA ALA A 98 5.92 -0.74 -1.18
C ALA A 98 6.60 0.64 -1.13
N LEU A 99 5.90 1.63 -0.61
CA LEU A 99 6.37 3.03 -0.59
C LEU A 99 7.01 3.43 0.75
N GLY A 100 7.29 2.47 1.63
CA GLY A 100 7.76 2.73 2.99
C GLY A 100 9.04 3.56 3.05
N ALA A 101 9.97 3.37 2.12
CA ALA A 101 11.22 4.13 2.03
C ALA A 101 11.01 5.63 1.72
N TYR A 102 9.86 5.99 1.13
CA TYR A 102 9.57 7.34 0.66
C TYR A 102 8.49 8.03 1.47
N ALA A 103 7.59 7.28 2.10
CA ALA A 103 6.37 7.80 2.73
C ALA A 103 6.65 8.88 3.78
N ASP A 104 7.72 8.73 4.57
CA ASP A 104 8.10 9.69 5.62
C ASP A 104 8.96 10.86 5.11
N ARG A 105 9.50 10.75 3.89
CA ARG A 105 10.42 11.73 3.28
C ARG A 105 9.72 12.61 2.24
N ALA A 106 8.70 12.08 1.57
CA ALA A 106 7.87 12.84 0.66
C ALA A 106 6.98 13.84 1.42
N ALA A 107 6.74 15.00 0.84
CA ALA A 107 5.82 15.99 1.41
C ALA A 107 4.36 15.48 1.41
N ALA A 108 4.01 14.68 0.40
CA ALA A 108 2.75 13.94 0.33
C ALA A 108 2.88 12.75 -0.63
N VAL A 109 2.08 11.71 -0.38
CA VAL A 109 1.86 10.59 -1.28
C VAL A 109 0.38 10.52 -1.60
N VAL A 110 0.03 10.48 -2.89
CA VAL A 110 -1.34 10.44 -3.39
C VAL A 110 -1.53 9.19 -4.23
N GLN A 111 -2.35 8.27 -3.73
CA GLN A 111 -2.75 7.08 -4.47
C GLN A 111 -3.90 7.44 -5.41
N ALA A 112 -3.63 7.45 -6.72
CA ALA A 112 -4.61 7.77 -7.75
C ALA A 112 -5.19 6.54 -8.46
N LEU A 113 -4.61 5.37 -8.22
CA LEU A 113 -4.91 4.13 -8.96
C LEU A 113 -4.80 4.37 -10.48
N PHE A 114 -5.59 3.69 -11.31
CA PHE A 114 -5.81 4.12 -12.69
C PHE A 114 -7.04 5.04 -12.74
N PRO A 115 -6.85 6.36 -12.92
CA PRO A 115 -7.93 7.32 -12.70
C PRO A 115 -8.86 7.51 -13.92
N GLY A 116 -8.70 6.69 -14.96
CA GLY A 116 -9.52 6.74 -16.17
C GLY A 116 -9.32 8.02 -17.00
N GLU A 117 -10.22 8.22 -17.96
CA GLU A 117 -10.22 9.39 -18.87
C GLU A 117 -10.44 10.72 -18.13
N GLU A 118 -11.31 10.71 -17.11
CA GLU A 118 -11.58 11.85 -16.23
C GLU A 118 -10.51 12.02 -15.13
N GLY A 119 -9.41 11.28 -15.22
CA GLY A 119 -8.35 11.31 -14.21
C GLY A 119 -7.64 12.65 -14.11
N GLY A 120 -7.44 13.35 -15.23
CA GLY A 120 -6.86 14.70 -15.23
C GLY A 120 -7.71 15.69 -14.41
N PRO A 121 -8.99 15.88 -14.76
CA PRO A 121 -9.94 16.67 -13.99
C PRO A 121 -10.05 16.21 -12.53
N ALA A 122 -10.11 14.90 -12.26
CA ALA A 122 -10.19 14.38 -10.89
C ALA A 122 -8.95 14.76 -10.05
N LEU A 123 -7.76 14.74 -10.65
CA LEU A 123 -6.52 15.14 -9.99
C LEU A 123 -6.40 16.65 -9.74
N ALA A 124 -7.35 17.46 -10.19
CA ALA A 124 -7.47 18.85 -9.77
C ALA A 124 -7.69 19.00 -8.25
N VAL A 125 -8.06 17.93 -7.53
CA VAL A 125 -8.05 17.87 -6.06
C VAL A 125 -6.69 18.28 -5.46
N LEU A 126 -5.58 18.04 -6.18
CA LEU A 126 -4.23 18.47 -5.78
C LEU A 126 -4.04 20.00 -5.77
N THR A 127 -5.00 20.76 -6.31
CA THR A 127 -5.00 22.23 -6.23
C THR A 127 -5.56 22.74 -4.91
N GLY A 128 -6.18 21.87 -4.09
CA GLY A 128 -6.83 22.24 -2.84
C GLY A 128 -8.24 22.82 -3.01
N ARG A 129 -8.78 22.90 -4.24
CA ARG A 129 -10.17 23.34 -4.49
C ARG A 129 -11.22 22.41 -3.89
N THR A 130 -10.89 21.13 -3.79
CA THR A 130 -11.73 20.10 -3.17
C THR A 130 -10.87 19.32 -2.18
N ASN A 131 -11.44 18.91 -1.04
CA ASN A 131 -10.74 18.11 -0.05
C ASN A 131 -10.81 16.61 -0.41
N PRO A 132 -9.69 15.88 -0.51
CA PRO A 132 -9.71 14.45 -0.79
C PRO A 132 -10.41 13.67 0.35
N SER A 133 -11.30 12.76 -0.01
CA SER A 133 -12.10 11.96 0.94
C SER A 133 -11.96 10.44 0.76
N GLY A 134 -11.22 10.00 -0.26
CA GLY A 134 -11.01 8.58 -0.56
C GLY A 134 -10.41 7.79 0.60
N LYS A 135 -10.73 6.50 0.66
CA LYS A 135 -10.16 5.52 1.59
C LYS A 135 -9.52 4.40 0.79
N LEU A 136 -8.41 3.87 1.31
CA LEU A 136 -7.74 2.76 0.66
C LEU A 136 -8.58 1.48 0.80
N PRO A 137 -8.92 0.78 -0.31
CA PRO A 137 -9.64 -0.49 -0.26
C PRO A 137 -8.72 -1.67 0.09
N VAL A 138 -7.41 -1.46 0.00
CA VAL A 138 -6.36 -2.47 0.24
C VAL A 138 -5.27 -1.88 1.13
N GLN A 139 -4.53 -2.75 1.81
CA GLN A 139 -3.36 -2.32 2.59
C GLN A 139 -2.18 -2.01 1.66
N ILE A 140 -1.43 -0.95 1.99
CA ILE A 140 -0.16 -0.63 1.31
C ILE A 140 0.99 -1.21 2.15
N PRO A 141 1.80 -2.12 1.61
CA PRO A 141 2.89 -2.73 2.36
C PRO A 141 4.01 -1.72 2.60
N ARG A 142 4.70 -1.87 3.74
CA ARG A 142 5.89 -1.06 4.04
C ARG A 142 7.12 -1.51 3.26
N THR A 143 7.23 -2.82 2.99
CA THR A 143 8.36 -3.47 2.31
C THR A 143 7.87 -4.32 1.14
N ALA A 144 8.70 -4.51 0.11
CA ALA A 144 8.30 -5.16 -1.14
C ALA A 144 7.78 -6.61 -0.95
N GLY A 145 8.33 -7.37 0.01
CA GLY A 145 7.85 -8.72 0.35
C GLY A 145 6.77 -8.78 1.44
N GLY A 146 6.20 -7.65 1.86
CA GLY A 146 5.37 -7.56 3.07
C GLY A 146 3.91 -8.02 2.93
N GLN A 147 3.54 -8.73 1.87
CA GLN A 147 2.16 -9.20 1.69
C GLN A 147 1.98 -10.60 2.31
N PRO A 148 0.94 -10.81 3.12
CA PRO A 148 0.55 -12.17 3.52
C PRO A 148 0.15 -12.97 2.27
N GLY A 149 1.03 -13.87 1.84
CA GLY A 149 0.71 -14.87 0.83
C GLY A 149 0.19 -16.13 1.51
N THR A 150 -0.79 -16.79 0.90
CA THR A 150 -1.10 -18.18 1.26
C THR A 150 0.17 -18.99 1.05
N CYS A 151 0.67 -19.66 2.09
CA CYS A 151 1.70 -20.68 1.92
C CYS A 151 1.05 -21.86 1.19
N THR A 152 0.89 -21.75 -0.12
CA THR A 152 0.53 -22.89 -0.95
C THR A 152 1.74 -23.82 -0.94
N PRO A 153 1.58 -25.09 -0.49
CA PRO A 153 2.66 -26.06 -0.71
C PRO A 153 2.90 -26.07 -2.21
N ARG A 154 4.15 -25.79 -2.59
CA ARG A 154 4.60 -25.91 -3.98
C ARG A 154 4.16 -27.29 -4.45
N SER A 155 3.15 -27.34 -5.30
CA SER A 155 2.86 -28.55 -6.07
C SER A 155 4.16 -28.85 -6.79
N ALA A 156 4.85 -29.92 -6.39
CA ALA A 156 6.00 -30.40 -7.12
C ALA A 156 5.48 -30.65 -8.53
N ALA A 157 5.86 -29.78 -9.47
CA ALA A 157 5.64 -30.05 -10.87
C ALA A 157 6.31 -31.40 -11.13
N THR A 158 5.50 -32.44 -11.36
CA THR A 158 6.00 -33.73 -11.79
C THR A 158 6.86 -33.49 -13.01
N PRO A 159 8.15 -33.87 -13.02
CA PRO A 159 8.97 -33.74 -14.20
C PRO A 159 8.26 -34.49 -15.33
N ARG A 160 7.97 -33.80 -16.45
CA ARG A 160 7.55 -34.50 -17.66
C ARG A 160 8.76 -35.31 -18.14
N ALA A 161 8.56 -36.63 -18.21
CA ALA A 161 9.47 -37.58 -18.83
C ALA A 161 9.60 -37.32 -20.33
#